data_AF-A0A962IJS6-F1
#
_entry.id   AF-A0A962IJS6-F1
#
_cell.length_a   1.000
_cell.length_b   1.000
_cell.length_c   1.000
_cell.angle_alpha   90.00
_cell.angle_beta   90.00
_cell.angle_gamma   90.00
#
_symmetry.space_group_name_H-M   'P 1'
#
loop_
_entity.id
_entity.type
_entity.pdbx_description
1 polymer ?
#
loop_
_entity_poly.entity_id
_entity_poly.type
_entity_poly.pdbx_seq_one_letter_code
_entity_poly.pdbx_strand_id
1 'polypeptide(L)'
;MTEMMDSAGMERIALREYAEGAYLNYAMYVILDRALPFLGDGLKPVQRRIVYAMSELGLSAQSKPKKAARTIGDVIGKYHPHGDSAAYEAMVLMAQPFSYRYPLIDGQGNFGSPDDPKSFAAMRYTEARLTAYAKLLLDELAQGTTDFQPNFDGTLDEPGWLPARVPNVLLNGGAGIAVGMAT
;
A
#
# COMPACT_ATOMS: atom_id res chain seq x y z
N MET A 1 -6.31 27.93 -26.52
CA MET A 1 -7.11 26.85 -25.89
C MET A 1 -8.58 26.94 -26.34
N THR A 2 -8.83 27.42 -27.57
CA THR A 2 -10.16 27.93 -27.98
C THR A 2 -10.71 27.25 -29.24
N GLU A 3 -10.09 26.16 -29.70
CA GLU A 3 -10.45 25.49 -30.97
C GLU A 3 -11.21 24.16 -30.81
N MET A 4 -11.58 23.74 -29.59
CA MET A 4 -12.18 22.40 -29.36
C MET A 4 -13.63 22.40 -28.84
N MET A 5 -14.38 23.49 -28.95
CA MET A 5 -15.80 23.50 -28.55
C MET A 5 -16.69 23.55 -29.78
N ASP A 6 -17.67 22.65 -29.87
CA ASP A 6 -18.71 22.74 -30.90
C ASP A 6 -19.75 23.82 -30.55
N SER A 7 -20.69 24.07 -31.47
CA SER A 7 -21.73 25.11 -31.31
C SER A 7 -22.63 24.93 -30.08
N ALA A 8 -22.67 23.75 -29.46
CA ALA A 8 -23.37 23.44 -28.22
C ALA A 8 -22.47 23.51 -26.98
N GLY A 9 -21.21 23.92 -27.12
CA GLY A 9 -20.24 24.01 -26.03
C GLY A 9 -19.66 22.66 -25.61
N MET A 10 -19.83 21.61 -26.42
CA MET A 10 -19.25 20.29 -26.15
C MET A 10 -17.81 20.21 -26.63
N GLU A 11 -16.93 19.72 -25.76
CA GLU A 11 -15.54 19.44 -26.11
C GLU A 11 -15.47 18.30 -27.12
N ARG A 12 -14.77 18.53 -28.25
CA ARG A 12 -14.50 17.51 -29.26
C ARG A 12 -13.02 17.19 -29.27
N ILE A 13 -12.68 15.94 -28.97
CA ILE A 13 -11.33 15.40 -29.02
C ILE A 13 -11.29 14.22 -30.00
N ALA A 14 -10.17 14.04 -30.72
CA ALA A 14 -10.01 12.87 -31.56
C ALA A 14 -9.95 11.60 -30.70
N LEU A 15 -10.66 10.53 -31.12
CA LEU A 15 -10.68 9.26 -30.37
C LEU A 15 -9.27 8.74 -30.06
N ARG A 16 -8.34 8.87 -31.02
CA ARG A 16 -6.95 8.48 -30.85
C ARG A 16 -6.29 9.24 -29.70
N GLU A 17 -6.42 10.56 -29.67
CA GLU A 17 -5.80 11.42 -28.64
C GLU A 17 -6.37 11.11 -27.26
N TYR A 18 -7.69 10.95 -27.16
CA TYR A 18 -8.35 10.58 -25.92
C TYR A 18 -7.89 9.20 -25.43
N ALA A 19 -7.92 8.19 -26.30
CA ALA A 19 -7.56 6.82 -25.93
C ALA A 19 -6.09 6.71 -25.52
N GLU A 20 -5.18 7.38 -26.24
CA GLU A 20 -3.75 7.42 -25.92
C GLU A 20 -3.51 8.09 -24.56
N GLY A 21 -4.10 9.27 -24.32
CA GLY A 21 -3.96 9.98 -23.05
C GLY A 21 -4.56 9.20 -21.87
N ALA A 22 -5.77 8.66 -22.02
CA ALA A 22 -6.43 7.88 -20.97
C ALA A 22 -5.65 6.61 -20.64
N TYR A 23 -5.17 5.89 -21.65
CA TYR A 23 -4.38 4.67 -21.45
C TYR A 23 -3.04 4.98 -20.79
N LEU A 24 -2.32 6.02 -21.23
CA LEU A 24 -1.04 6.39 -20.65
C LEU A 24 -1.18 6.80 -19.18
N ASN A 25 -2.18 7.61 -18.84
CA ASN A 25 -2.45 8.01 -17.46
C ASN A 25 -2.73 6.80 -16.56
N TYR A 26 -3.57 5.87 -17.02
CA TYR A 26 -3.84 4.64 -16.28
C TYR A 26 -2.60 3.76 -16.13
N ALA A 27 -1.85 3.56 -17.22
CA ALA A 27 -0.64 2.74 -17.22
C ALA A 27 0.41 3.28 -16.24
N MET A 28 0.68 4.59 -16.29
CA MET A 28 1.63 5.25 -15.40
C MET A 28 1.22 5.11 -13.94
N TYR A 29 -0.05 5.38 -13.62
CA TYR A 29 -0.56 5.23 -12.28
C TYR A 29 -0.46 3.79 -11.75
N VAL A 30 -0.76 2.77 -12.58
CA VAL A 30 -0.63 1.38 -12.16
C VAL A 30 0.84 0.98 -11.92
N ILE A 31 1.77 1.45 -12.75
CA ILE A 31 3.20 1.17 -12.63
C ILE A 31 3.77 1.82 -11.36
N LEU A 32 3.52 3.12 -11.16
CA LEU A 32 4.15 3.89 -10.09
C LEU A 32 3.45 3.72 -8.73
N ASP A 33 2.12 3.71 -8.72
CA ASP A 33 1.33 3.87 -7.49
C ASP A 33 0.55 2.61 -7.07
N ARG A 34 0.77 1.46 -7.73
CA ARG A 34 0.03 0.24 -7.41
C ARG A 34 0.85 -1.04 -7.45
N ALA A 35 1.39 -1.39 -8.62
CA ALA A 35 1.78 -2.76 -8.90
C ALA A 35 3.19 -3.10 -8.46
N LEU A 36 4.14 -2.17 -8.59
CA LEU A 36 5.56 -2.41 -8.36
C LEU A 36 6.00 -1.90 -6.97
N PRO A 37 6.91 -2.63 -6.29
CA PRO A 37 7.51 -2.14 -5.06
C PRO A 37 8.50 -1.00 -5.36
N PHE A 38 8.65 -0.07 -4.42
CA PHE A 38 9.70 0.93 -4.50
C PHE A 38 11.06 0.30 -4.14
N LEU A 39 12.12 0.66 -4.88
CA LEU A 39 13.45 0.08 -4.68
C LEU A 39 14.01 0.34 -3.27
N GLY A 40 13.76 1.53 -2.71
CA GLY A 40 14.36 1.95 -1.44
C GLY A 40 13.86 1.14 -0.23
N ASP A 41 12.57 0.81 -0.18
CA ASP A 41 11.98 0.08 0.95
C ASP A 41 11.41 -1.30 0.61
N GLY A 42 11.33 -1.64 -0.69
CA GLY A 42 10.76 -2.89 -1.17
C GLY A 42 9.25 -3.01 -0.99
N LEU A 43 8.54 -1.91 -0.74
CA LEU A 43 7.09 -1.93 -0.48
C LEU A 43 6.29 -1.33 -1.63
N LYS A 44 5.11 -1.91 -1.88
CA LYS A 44 4.05 -1.27 -2.67
C LYS A 44 3.38 -0.17 -1.83
N PRO A 45 2.71 0.82 -2.45
CA PRO A 45 2.07 1.91 -1.71
C PRO A 45 1.08 1.44 -0.63
N VAL A 46 0.24 0.43 -0.91
CA VAL A 46 -0.70 -0.10 0.11
C VAL A 46 0.03 -0.71 1.31
N GLN A 47 1.14 -1.43 1.08
CA GLN A 47 1.92 -2.07 2.14
C GLN A 47 2.60 -1.03 3.03
N ARG A 48 3.21 -0.01 2.39
CA ARG A 48 3.81 1.14 3.08
C ARG A 48 2.81 1.86 3.97
N ARG A 49 1.63 2.18 3.42
CA ARG A 49 0.57 2.88 4.14
C ARG A 49 0.02 2.07 5.31
N ILE A 50 -0.08 0.74 5.19
CA ILE A 50 -0.43 -0.13 6.32
C ILE A 50 0.62 -0.05 7.42
N VAL A 51 1.90 -0.21 7.09
CA VAL A 51 3.00 -0.17 8.08
C VAL A 51 3.05 1.19 8.79
N TYR A 52 2.92 2.29 8.03
CA TYR A 52 2.91 3.66 8.56
C TYR A 52 1.67 3.95 9.42
N ALA A 53 0.46 3.62 8.95
CA ALA A 53 -0.75 3.81 9.76
C ALA A 53 -0.70 3.01 11.07
N MET A 54 -0.13 1.80 11.04
CA MET A 54 0.08 1.00 12.24
C MET A 54 1.09 1.61 13.21
N SER A 55 2.16 2.25 12.72
CA SER A 55 3.09 2.98 13.58
C SER A 55 2.42 4.20 14.23
N GLU A 56 1.62 4.96 13.47
CA GLU A 56 0.85 6.11 13.97
C GLU A 56 -0.20 5.69 15.03
N LEU A 57 -0.77 4.50 14.89
CA LEU A 57 -1.68 3.92 15.89
C LEU A 57 -0.95 3.33 17.12
N GLY A 58 0.38 3.38 17.17
CA GLY A 58 1.18 2.83 18.25
C GLY A 58 1.18 1.29 18.32
N LEU A 59 0.91 0.61 17.20
CA LEU A 59 0.79 -0.86 17.14
C LEU A 59 2.16 -1.54 16.98
N SER A 60 3.12 -1.20 17.82
CA SER A 60 4.45 -1.81 17.86
C SER A 60 4.41 -3.29 18.28
N ALA A 61 5.53 -4.01 18.13
CA ALA A 61 5.65 -5.41 18.54
C ALA A 61 5.40 -5.63 20.05
N GLN A 62 5.60 -4.61 20.88
CA GLN A 62 5.36 -4.66 22.33
C GLN A 62 3.90 -4.32 22.68
N SER A 63 3.14 -3.74 21.76
CA SER A 63 1.75 -3.37 21.97
C SER A 63 0.83 -4.60 22.01
N LYS A 64 -0.37 -4.43 22.59
CA LYS A 64 -1.46 -5.40 22.40
C LYS A 64 -2.02 -5.23 20.98
N PRO A 65 -2.21 -6.31 20.22
CA PRO A 65 -2.79 -6.21 18.89
C PRO A 65 -4.21 -5.62 18.97
N LYS A 66 -4.63 -5.02 17.86
CA LYS A 66 -5.97 -4.43 17.71
C LYS A 66 -6.69 -5.08 16.55
N LYS A 67 -8.02 -5.00 16.57
CA LYS A 67 -8.88 -5.49 15.47
C LYS A 67 -8.37 -4.99 14.13
N ALA A 68 -8.18 -5.88 13.17
CA ALA A 68 -7.71 -5.54 11.84
C ALA A 68 -8.63 -4.51 11.17
N ALA A 69 -9.94 -4.60 11.42
CA ALA A 69 -10.93 -3.61 10.97
C ALA A 69 -10.60 -2.17 11.40
N ARG A 70 -10.05 -1.96 12.61
CA ARG A 70 -9.64 -0.64 13.08
C ARG A 70 -8.45 -0.13 12.28
N THR A 71 -7.45 -0.97 12.09
CA THR A 71 -6.23 -0.60 11.36
C THR A 71 -6.54 -0.32 9.88
N ILE A 72 -7.29 -1.19 9.22
CA ILE A 72 -7.69 -1.00 7.81
C ILE A 72 -8.57 0.24 7.65
N GLY A 73 -9.48 0.51 8.60
CA GLY A 73 -10.26 1.75 8.61
C GLY A 73 -9.39 3.01 8.65
N ASP A 74 -8.32 3.01 9.45
CA ASP A 74 -7.38 4.14 9.52
C ASP A 74 -6.59 4.29 8.21
N VAL A 75 -6.13 3.18 7.63
CA VAL A 75 -5.41 3.14 6.36
C VAL A 75 -6.25 3.75 5.23
N ILE A 76 -7.48 3.29 5.05
CA ILE A 76 -8.33 3.78 3.95
C ILE A 76 -8.87 5.18 4.21
N GLY A 77 -9.09 5.54 5.48
CA GLY A 77 -9.59 6.84 5.87
C GLY A 77 -8.56 7.96 5.71
N LYS A 78 -7.27 7.66 5.90
CA LYS A 78 -6.21 8.69 5.90
C LYS A 78 -5.27 8.62 4.71
N TYR A 79 -4.95 7.43 4.20
CA TYR A 79 -3.80 7.25 3.32
C TYR A 79 -4.13 6.53 2.00
N HIS A 80 -5.08 5.60 2.00
CA HIS A 80 -5.31 4.69 0.87
C HIS A 80 -6.74 4.80 0.31
N PRO A 81 -6.98 5.64 -0.72
CA PRO A 81 -8.33 5.93 -1.24
C PRO A 81 -8.88 4.79 -2.14
N HIS A 82 -8.83 3.55 -1.64
CA HIS A 82 -9.27 2.34 -2.31
C HIS A 82 -10.03 1.42 -1.36
N GLY A 83 -10.54 0.31 -1.89
CA GLY A 83 -11.37 -0.63 -1.13
C GLY A 83 -10.64 -1.25 0.07
N ASP A 84 -11.38 -1.39 1.17
CA ASP A 84 -10.96 -2.04 2.40
C ASP A 84 -10.47 -3.48 2.18
N SER A 85 -11.11 -4.19 1.25
CA SER A 85 -10.84 -5.60 0.96
C SER A 85 -9.44 -5.81 0.40
N ALA A 86 -8.99 -4.92 -0.50
CA ALA A 86 -7.63 -4.97 -1.06
C ALA A 86 -6.57 -4.60 -0.02
N ALA A 87 -6.84 -3.61 0.83
CA ALA A 87 -5.95 -3.24 1.92
C ALA A 87 -5.84 -4.36 2.97
N TYR A 88 -6.96 -5.02 3.29
CA TYR A 88 -6.98 -6.14 4.22
C TYR A 88 -6.26 -7.37 3.65
N GLU A 89 -6.48 -7.73 2.38
CA GLU A 89 -5.73 -8.82 1.73
C GLU A 89 -4.22 -8.53 1.76
N ALA A 90 -3.79 -7.29 1.49
CA ALA A 90 -2.38 -6.91 1.61
C ALA A 90 -1.83 -7.09 3.03
N MET A 91 -2.58 -6.67 4.07
CA MET A 91 -2.21 -6.89 5.47
C MET A 91 -2.11 -8.39 5.80
N VAL A 92 -3.05 -9.20 5.32
CA VAL A 92 -3.06 -10.65 5.56
C VAL A 92 -1.80 -11.29 4.97
N LEU A 93 -1.47 -10.98 3.71
CA LEU A 93 -0.27 -11.52 3.07
C LEU A 93 1.01 -11.14 3.83
N MET A 94 1.11 -9.90 4.32
CA MET A 94 2.24 -9.42 5.13
C MET A 94 2.36 -10.11 6.50
N ALA A 95 1.32 -10.81 6.96
CA ALA A 95 1.31 -11.58 8.20
C ALA A 95 1.62 -13.07 8.01
N GLN A 96 1.56 -13.58 6.78
CA GLN A 96 1.71 -15.00 6.48
C GLN A 96 3.21 -15.39 6.40
N PRO A 97 3.72 -16.26 7.29
CA PRO A 97 5.14 -16.67 7.29
C PRO A 97 5.52 -17.57 6.10
N PHE A 98 4.53 -18.08 5.37
CA PHE A 98 4.73 -18.85 4.13
C PHE A 98 4.68 -17.96 2.87
N SER A 99 4.21 -16.71 2.99
CA SER A 99 4.17 -15.73 1.90
C SER A 99 5.30 -14.69 2.04
N TYR A 100 5.65 -14.32 3.27
CA TYR A 100 6.74 -13.40 3.59
C TYR A 100 7.86 -14.13 4.31
N ARG A 101 9.10 -13.91 3.87
CA ARG A 101 10.29 -14.46 4.55
C ARG A 101 10.47 -13.86 5.94
N TYR A 102 10.26 -12.56 6.06
CA TYR A 102 10.25 -11.77 7.29
C TYR A 102 8.93 -11.00 7.38
N PRO A 103 7.88 -11.58 7.99
CA PRO A 103 6.57 -10.94 8.11
C PRO A 103 6.67 -9.56 8.76
N LEU A 104 5.92 -8.60 8.23
CA LEU A 104 5.84 -7.23 8.76
C LEU A 104 4.71 -7.10 9.80
N ILE A 105 3.73 -8.00 9.72
CA ILE A 105 2.53 -8.02 10.56
C ILE A 105 2.54 -9.27 11.43
N ASP A 106 2.28 -9.10 12.72
CA ASP A 106 1.95 -10.16 13.67
C ASP A 106 0.43 -10.23 13.81
N GLY A 107 -0.16 -11.25 13.17
CA GLY A 107 -1.61 -11.47 13.09
C GLY A 107 -2.11 -12.48 14.12
N GLN A 108 -3.24 -12.19 14.76
CA GLN A 108 -3.97 -13.12 15.63
C GLN A 108 -5.34 -13.46 15.04
N GLY A 109 -5.67 -14.75 15.04
CA GLY A 109 -6.85 -15.31 14.38
C GLY A 109 -6.46 -16.08 13.11
N ASN A 110 -7.44 -16.39 12.26
CA ASN A 110 -7.19 -17.10 11.02
C ASN A 110 -6.73 -16.13 9.91
N PHE A 111 -5.45 -16.22 9.53
CA PHE A 111 -4.82 -15.47 8.44
C PHE A 111 -4.55 -16.34 7.20
N GLY A 112 -5.26 -17.46 7.05
CA GLY A 112 -5.03 -18.44 5.99
C GLY A 112 -3.96 -19.47 6.36
N SER A 113 -3.75 -20.43 5.47
CA SER A 113 -2.79 -21.52 5.66
C SER A 113 -1.91 -21.68 4.40
N PRO A 114 -0.80 -22.43 4.47
CA PRO A 114 0.02 -22.71 3.28
C PRO A 114 -0.77 -23.40 2.17
N ASP A 115 -1.70 -24.30 2.51
CA ASP A 115 -2.53 -25.05 1.55
C ASP A 115 -3.65 -24.19 0.95
N ASP A 116 -4.16 -23.22 1.72
CA ASP A 116 -5.17 -22.27 1.27
C ASP A 116 -4.90 -20.85 1.83
N PRO A 117 -3.97 -20.10 1.19
CA PRO A 117 -3.56 -18.77 1.64
C PRO A 117 -4.70 -17.75 1.67
N LYS A 118 -5.75 -17.95 0.86
CA LYS A 118 -6.87 -17.00 0.74
C LYS A 118 -8.03 -17.33 1.67
N SER A 119 -7.98 -18.46 2.37
CA SER A 119 -8.97 -18.85 3.39
C SER A 119 -8.68 -18.20 4.76
N PHE A 120 -8.56 -16.86 4.75
CA PHE A 120 -8.42 -16.05 5.95
C PHE A 120 -9.79 -15.59 6.47
N ALA A 121 -9.91 -15.38 7.78
CA ALA A 121 -11.13 -14.85 8.37
C ALA A 121 -11.32 -13.37 8.01
N ALA A 122 -12.57 -12.91 8.01
CA ALA A 122 -12.89 -11.49 7.84
C ALA A 122 -12.24 -10.61 8.92
N MET A 123 -11.88 -9.37 8.56
CA MET A 123 -11.14 -8.40 9.42
C MET A 123 -11.78 -8.08 10.78
N ARG A 124 -13.07 -8.42 10.97
CA ARG A 124 -13.77 -8.30 12.26
C ARG A 124 -13.37 -9.38 13.28
N TYR A 125 -12.78 -10.49 12.82
CA TYR A 125 -12.36 -11.62 13.66
C TYR A 125 -10.86 -11.65 13.92
N THR A 126 -10.07 -10.92 13.15
CA THR A 126 -8.61 -10.90 13.26
C THR A 126 -8.11 -9.67 14.00
N GLU A 127 -6.94 -9.80 14.60
CA GLU A 127 -6.20 -8.70 15.23
C GLU A 127 -4.79 -8.65 14.66
N ALA A 128 -4.18 -7.46 14.65
CA ALA A 128 -2.85 -7.25 14.10
C ALA A 128 -2.06 -6.23 14.92
N ARG A 129 -0.74 -6.41 14.94
CA ARG A 129 0.28 -5.43 15.31
C ARG A 129 1.51 -5.59 14.41
N LEU A 130 2.45 -4.67 14.47
CA LEU A 130 3.72 -4.77 13.74
C LEU A 130 4.61 -5.85 14.37
N THR A 131 5.39 -6.56 13.54
CA THR A 131 6.47 -7.40 14.05
C THR A 131 7.65 -6.55 14.50
N ALA A 132 8.58 -7.14 15.25
CA ALA A 132 9.83 -6.46 15.61
C ALA A 132 10.67 -6.10 14.37
N TYR A 133 10.56 -6.88 13.29
CA TYR A 133 11.27 -6.63 12.03
C TYR A 133 10.81 -5.34 11.35
N ALA A 134 9.51 -5.01 11.40
CA ALA A 134 8.97 -3.80 10.79
C ALA A 134 9.60 -2.50 11.35
N LYS A 135 10.17 -2.55 12.56
CA LYS A 135 10.95 -1.44 13.13
C LYS A 135 12.13 -1.04 12.24
N LEU A 136 12.77 -1.99 11.54
CA LEU A 136 13.87 -1.70 10.62
C LEU A 136 13.45 -0.82 9.44
N LEU A 137 12.16 -0.84 9.09
CA LEU A 137 11.60 0.02 8.05
C LEU A 137 11.29 1.42 8.59
N LEU A 138 10.86 1.52 9.85
CA LEU A 138 10.32 2.75 10.46
C LEU A 138 11.34 3.56 11.26
N ASP A 139 12.41 2.93 11.73
CA ASP A 139 13.47 3.62 12.46
C ASP A 139 14.01 4.78 11.60
N GLU A 140 14.32 5.90 12.27
CA GLU A 140 14.85 7.13 11.65
C GLU A 140 13.83 7.94 10.82
N LEU A 141 12.59 7.46 10.62
CA LEU A 141 11.56 8.18 9.85
C LEU A 141 11.32 9.61 10.36
N ALA A 142 11.30 9.79 11.69
CA ALA A 142 11.12 11.09 12.33
C ALA A 142 12.37 12.00 12.29
N GLN A 143 13.48 11.55 11.71
CA GLN A 143 14.75 12.29 11.62
C GLN A 143 14.92 13.00 10.27
N GLY A 144 13.87 13.05 9.43
CA GLY A 144 13.92 13.71 8.13
C GLY A 144 14.69 12.91 7.06
N THR A 145 14.68 11.58 7.15
CA THR A 145 15.39 10.68 6.23
C THR A 145 14.58 10.33 4.97
N THR A 146 13.31 10.71 4.92
CA THR A 146 12.45 10.60 3.74
C THR A 146 11.71 11.90 3.50
N ASP A 147 11.44 12.18 2.24
CA ASP A 147 10.47 13.20 1.86
C ASP A 147 9.05 12.72 2.22
N PHE A 148 8.27 13.66 2.74
CA PHE A 148 6.84 13.49 2.97
C PHE A 148 6.08 14.17 1.85
N GLN A 149 4.89 13.65 1.57
CA GLN A 149 3.99 14.19 0.56
C GLN A 149 2.57 14.29 1.15
N PRO A 150 1.74 15.23 0.66
CA PRO A 150 0.34 15.26 1.03
C PRO A 150 -0.35 13.93 0.71
N ASN A 151 -1.27 13.52 1.58
CA ASN A 151 -2.15 12.39 1.33
C ASN A 151 -3.18 12.73 0.23
N PHE A 152 -4.08 11.78 -0.07
CA PHE A 152 -4.98 11.89 -1.22
C PHE A 152 -5.97 13.08 -1.17
N ASP A 153 -6.29 13.61 0.02
CA ASP A 153 -7.17 14.77 0.21
C ASP A 153 -6.44 16.04 0.68
N GLY A 154 -5.11 15.96 0.84
CA GLY A 154 -4.26 17.07 1.26
C GLY A 154 -4.43 17.50 2.72
N THR A 155 -5.09 16.71 3.56
CA THR A 155 -5.31 17.03 4.98
C THR A 155 -4.21 16.53 5.90
N LEU A 156 -3.44 15.54 5.46
CA LEU A 156 -2.35 14.90 6.20
C LEU A 156 -1.13 14.71 5.30
N ASP A 157 0.01 14.46 5.91
CA ASP A 157 1.22 14.03 5.20
C ASP A 157 1.49 12.54 5.40
N GLU A 158 2.02 11.89 4.37
CA GLU A 158 2.52 10.52 4.39
C GLU A 158 3.95 10.43 3.86
N PRO A 159 4.77 9.47 4.33
CA PRO A 159 6.11 9.30 3.80
C PRO A 159 6.06 8.74 2.37
N GLY A 160 6.84 9.32 1.46
CA GLY A 160 6.97 8.79 0.09
C GLY A 160 7.56 7.37 0.08
N TRP A 161 8.50 7.10 1.00
CA TRP A 161 9.13 5.80 1.21
C TRP A 161 9.58 5.63 2.66
N LEU A 162 9.85 4.39 3.09
CA LEU A 162 10.36 4.12 4.44
C LEU A 162 11.89 4.02 4.45
N PRO A 163 12.57 4.50 5.52
CA PRO A 163 14.04 4.51 5.60
C PRO A 163 14.74 3.17 5.35
N ALA A 164 14.11 2.05 5.74
CA ALA A 164 14.57 0.68 5.43
C ALA A 164 16.07 0.42 5.69
N ARG A 165 16.43 0.16 6.95
CA ARG A 165 17.82 -0.08 7.39
C ARG A 165 18.43 -1.41 6.90
N VAL A 166 17.68 -2.19 6.13
CA VAL A 166 18.08 -3.46 5.51
C VAL A 166 17.48 -3.54 4.10
N PRO A 167 18.08 -4.30 3.16
CA PRO A 167 17.59 -4.39 1.79
C PRO A 167 16.31 -5.25 1.68
N ASN A 168 15.19 -4.71 2.17
CA ASN A 168 13.92 -5.43 2.32
C ASN A 168 13.39 -5.98 0.98
N VAL A 169 13.63 -5.26 -0.13
CA VAL A 169 13.30 -5.73 -1.49
C VAL A 169 13.95 -7.08 -1.83
N LEU A 170 15.17 -7.33 -1.35
CA LEU A 170 15.87 -8.61 -1.57
C LEU A 170 15.49 -9.65 -0.53
N LEU A 171 15.24 -9.23 0.70
CA LEU A 171 14.95 -10.12 1.83
C LEU A 171 13.54 -10.71 1.77
N ASN A 172 12.55 -9.91 1.39
CA ASN A 172 11.15 -10.32 1.28
C ASN A 172 10.68 -10.51 -0.17
N GLY A 173 11.46 -10.03 -1.15
CA GLY A 173 11.06 -10.04 -2.54
C GLY A 173 9.92 -9.07 -2.82
N GLY A 174 9.40 -9.13 -4.05
CA GLY A 174 8.18 -8.45 -4.46
C GLY A 174 7.64 -9.13 -5.71
N ALA A 175 6.32 -9.22 -5.81
CA ALA A 175 5.64 -9.75 -6.99
C ALA A 175 4.54 -8.79 -7.41
N GLY A 176 4.43 -8.47 -8.69
CA GLY A 176 3.47 -7.48 -9.17
C GLY A 176 3.25 -7.55 -10.67
N ILE A 177 2.00 -7.42 -11.09
CA ILE A 177 1.61 -7.34 -12.50
C ILE A 177 1.14 -5.91 -12.76
N ALA A 178 1.89 -5.17 -13.57
CA ALA A 178 1.58 -3.80 -13.95
C ALA A 178 1.04 -3.75 -15.39
N VAL A 179 1.01 -2.56 -16.00
CA VAL A 179 0.67 -2.41 -17.42
C VAL A 179 1.96 -2.53 -18.24
N GLY A 180 2.06 -3.58 -19.06
CA GLY A 180 3.21 -3.81 -19.94
C GLY A 180 4.48 -4.36 -19.26
N MET A 181 4.44 -4.63 -17.95
CA MET A 181 5.56 -5.21 -17.19
C MET A 181 5.09 -5.99 -15.96
N ALA A 182 5.97 -6.84 -15.44
CA ALA A 182 5.77 -7.59 -14.20
C ALA A 182 7.10 -7.72 -13.43
N THR A 183 7.00 -7.96 -12.13
CA THR A 183 8.11 -8.30 -11.22
C THR A 183 7.74 -9.47 -10.34
#